data_AF-A0A6C0CC06-F1
#
_entry.id   AF-A0A6C0CC06-F1
#
_cell.length_a   1.000
_cell.length_b   1.000
_cell.length_c   1.000
_cell.angle_alpha   90.00
_cell.angle_beta   90.00
_cell.angle_gamma   90.00
#
_symmetry.space_group_name_H-M   'P 1'
#
loop_
_entity.id
_entity.type
_entity.pdbx_description
1 polymer ?
#
loop_
_entity_poly.entity_id
_entity_poly.type
_entity_poly.pdbx_seq_one_letter_code
_entity_poly.pdbx_strand_id
1 'polypeptide(L)'
;MMIDALVEIGKFLNDKEKICLCMVSKLTDTLKYKFMYSNKINVKKIMGLPYFDNFENVEINHYEDIQPNRVKYVHFITDDTNVPSFVTHFKFYYAGFSVVEIPLSVTHLKITYYFDILNIPHSVTHLTTFYLNYMITNHKLPSVTHYTYNGGCNVWLLEHLPSVTHLIFHDNFNSCLFVKMPQTITHITFNDKFNTSIDSFISPSVTHLRFGANFNKSIDNLPETIVQIELPATYNIKIREGLISKIIRR
;
A
#
# COMPACT_ATOMS: atom_id res chain seq x y z
N MET A 1 -29.02 -17.69 18.65
CA MET A 1 -29.82 -16.75 17.84
C MET A 1 -29.36 -15.29 18.01
N MET A 2 -29.48 -14.65 19.18
CA MET A 2 -29.05 -13.24 19.35
C MET A 2 -27.53 -13.03 19.20
N ILE A 3 -26.71 -13.90 19.81
CA ILE A 3 -25.25 -13.83 19.69
C ILE A 3 -24.80 -14.03 18.24
N ASP A 4 -25.44 -14.95 17.51
CA ASP A 4 -25.06 -15.27 16.13
C ASP A 4 -25.37 -14.09 15.19
N ALA A 5 -26.49 -13.40 15.40
CA ALA A 5 -26.81 -12.16 14.70
C ALA A 5 -25.76 -11.06 14.96
N LEU A 6 -25.29 -10.91 16.21
CA LEU A 6 -24.25 -9.94 16.55
C LEU A 6 -22.88 -10.29 15.92
N VAL A 7 -22.57 -11.58 15.75
CA VAL A 7 -21.37 -12.02 15.03
C VAL A 7 -21.42 -11.62 13.56
N GLU A 8 -22.57 -11.80 12.90
CA GLU A 8 -22.77 -11.37 11.51
C GLU A 8 -22.68 -9.86 11.34
N ILE A 9 -23.29 -9.08 12.25
CA ILE A 9 -23.15 -7.61 12.28
C ILE A 9 -21.68 -7.22 12.43
N GLY A 10 -20.93 -7.93 13.29
CA GLY A 10 -19.52 -7.67 13.53
C GLY A 10 -18.64 -7.78 12.28
N LYS A 11 -19.06 -8.49 11.22
CA LYS A 11 -18.32 -8.53 9.94
C LYS A 11 -18.28 -7.19 9.23
N PHE A 12 -19.24 -6.29 9.52
CA PHE A 12 -19.32 -4.95 8.95
C PHE A 12 -18.68 -3.88 9.85
N LEU A 13 -18.22 -4.26 11.05
CA LEU A 13 -17.58 -3.35 12.00
C LEU A 13 -16.07 -3.38 11.84
N ASN A 14 -15.41 -2.25 12.08
CA ASN A 14 -13.96 -2.24 12.30
C ASN A 14 -13.62 -2.74 13.71
N ASP A 15 -12.35 -3.06 13.95
CA ASP A 15 -11.95 -3.69 15.21
C ASP A 15 -12.18 -2.80 16.44
N LYS A 16 -12.08 -1.47 16.28
CA LYS A 16 -12.38 -0.53 17.36
C LYS A 16 -13.86 -0.61 17.73
N GLU A 17 -14.75 -0.63 16.75
CA GLU A 17 -16.19 -0.80 16.94
C GLU A 17 -16.54 -2.16 17.57
N LYS A 18 -15.89 -3.25 17.12
CA LYS A 18 -16.04 -4.58 17.74
C LYS A 18 -15.65 -4.55 19.22
N ILE A 19 -14.53 -3.94 19.56
CA ILE A 19 -14.08 -3.80 20.95
C ILE A 19 -15.09 -2.97 21.74
N CYS A 20 -15.56 -1.85 21.21
CA CYS A 20 -16.62 -1.04 21.83
C CYS A 20 -17.88 -1.86 22.12
N LEU A 21 -18.34 -2.67 21.17
CA LEU A 21 -19.51 -3.55 21.36
C LEU A 21 -19.28 -4.58 22.48
N CYS A 22 -18.08 -5.15 22.56
CA CYS A 22 -17.74 -6.12 23.61
C CYS A 22 -17.78 -5.49 25.01
N MET A 23 -17.50 -4.19 25.15
CA MET A 23 -17.48 -3.50 26.44
C MET A 23 -18.87 -3.14 26.99
N VAL A 24 -19.95 -3.33 26.22
CA VAL A 24 -21.30 -2.88 26.59
C VAL A 24 -21.92 -3.70 27.73
N SER A 25 -21.76 -5.02 27.72
CA SER A 25 -22.43 -5.91 28.67
C SER A 25 -21.70 -7.24 28.82
N LYS A 26 -22.02 -8.01 29.87
CA LYS A 26 -21.48 -9.38 30.03
C LYS A 26 -21.82 -10.30 28.85
N LEU A 27 -23.01 -10.12 28.23
CA LEU A 27 -23.42 -10.89 27.07
C LEU A 27 -22.52 -10.56 25.87
N THR A 28 -22.34 -9.26 25.58
CA THR A 28 -21.56 -8.81 24.44
C THR A 28 -20.05 -8.98 24.65
N ASP A 29 -19.56 -9.01 25.89
CA ASP A 29 -18.17 -9.32 26.21
C ASP A 29 -17.74 -10.69 25.67
N THR A 30 -18.66 -11.66 25.61
CA THR A 30 -18.38 -12.99 25.03
C THR A 30 -18.09 -12.96 23.52
N LEU A 31 -18.44 -11.87 22.83
CA LEU A 31 -18.22 -11.75 21.38
C LEU A 31 -16.74 -11.61 21.01
N LYS A 32 -15.88 -11.15 21.93
CA LYS A 32 -14.43 -11.05 21.68
C LYS A 32 -13.77 -12.38 21.32
N TYR A 33 -14.35 -13.49 21.79
CA TYR A 33 -13.91 -14.84 21.47
C TYR A 33 -14.43 -15.34 20.11
N LYS A 34 -15.39 -14.65 19.51
CA LYS A 34 -16.00 -15.02 18.22
C LYS A 34 -15.62 -14.10 17.08
N PHE A 35 -15.33 -12.83 17.36
CA PHE A 35 -14.92 -11.87 16.36
C PHE A 35 -13.53 -12.15 15.84
N MET A 36 -13.35 -11.99 14.53
CA MET A 36 -12.03 -11.89 13.90
C MET A 36 -11.61 -10.42 13.84
N TYR A 37 -10.35 -10.15 14.15
CA TYR A 37 -9.74 -8.82 14.16
C TYR A 37 -8.73 -8.70 13.01
N SER A 38 -8.91 -7.69 12.15
CA SER A 38 -8.18 -7.54 10.89
C SER A 38 -7.26 -6.31 10.84
N ASN A 39 -7.37 -5.39 11.80
CA ASN A 39 -6.44 -4.28 11.94
C ASN A 39 -5.07 -4.79 12.41
N LYS A 40 -4.01 -4.23 11.81
CA LYS A 40 -2.64 -4.58 12.18
C LYS A 40 -2.37 -4.30 13.66
N ILE A 41 -1.90 -5.31 14.39
CA ILE A 41 -1.52 -5.20 15.79
C ILE A 41 -0.17 -5.88 16.07
N ASN A 42 0.63 -5.31 16.97
CA ASN A 42 1.87 -5.97 17.38
C ASN A 42 1.56 -7.22 18.22
N VAL A 43 2.18 -8.34 17.87
CA VAL A 43 1.88 -9.66 18.46
C VAL A 43 2.11 -9.70 19.98
N LYS A 44 3.10 -8.95 20.48
CA LYS A 44 3.41 -8.88 21.92
C LYS A 44 2.27 -8.27 22.74
N LYS A 45 1.39 -7.47 22.12
CA LYS A 45 0.22 -6.88 22.80
C LYS A 45 -0.94 -7.87 22.97
N ILE A 46 -0.94 -8.96 22.21
CA ILE A 46 -2.08 -9.88 22.12
C ILE A 46 -1.73 -11.30 22.56
N MET A 47 -0.46 -11.66 22.71
CA MET A 47 -0.02 -13.04 22.99
C MET A 47 -0.61 -13.65 24.28
N GLY A 48 -0.98 -12.82 25.26
CA GLY A 48 -1.62 -13.27 26.51
C GLY A 48 -3.15 -13.33 26.45
N LEU A 49 -3.77 -12.95 25.33
CA LEU A 49 -5.22 -12.92 25.20
C LEU A 49 -5.77 -14.32 24.95
N PRO A 50 -6.85 -14.74 25.64
CA PRO A 50 -7.45 -16.06 25.44
C PRO A 50 -8.11 -16.24 24.05
N TYR A 51 -8.21 -15.17 23.26
CA TYR A 51 -8.68 -15.15 21.87
C TYR A 51 -7.56 -14.73 20.90
N PHE A 52 -6.29 -14.99 21.25
CA PHE A 52 -5.12 -14.69 20.44
C PHE A 52 -5.23 -15.16 18.98
N ASP A 53 -5.82 -16.33 18.76
CA ASP A 53 -6.00 -16.91 17.42
C ASP A 53 -7.01 -16.15 16.54
N ASN A 54 -7.73 -15.17 17.08
CA ASN A 54 -8.72 -14.40 16.33
C ASN A 54 -8.12 -13.17 15.61
N PHE A 55 -6.80 -12.97 15.65
CA PHE A 55 -6.13 -11.87 14.97
C PHE A 55 -5.55 -12.33 13.63
N GLU A 56 -5.98 -11.71 12.53
CA GLU A 56 -5.57 -12.10 11.18
C GLU A 56 -4.40 -11.26 10.65
N ASN A 57 -4.10 -10.13 11.28
CA ASN A 57 -3.10 -9.17 10.82
C ASN A 57 -2.17 -8.76 11.97
N VAL A 58 -0.95 -9.28 11.97
CA VAL A 58 -0.01 -9.10 13.07
C VAL A 58 1.34 -8.57 12.60
N GLU A 59 2.00 -7.84 13.49
CA GLU A 59 3.38 -7.42 13.35
C GLU A 59 4.25 -8.16 14.37
N ILE A 60 5.27 -8.85 13.87
CA ILE A 60 6.26 -9.57 14.67
C ILE A 60 7.59 -8.80 14.67
N ASN A 61 8.36 -8.95 15.75
CA ASN A 61 9.65 -8.29 15.94
C ASN A 61 10.82 -9.29 15.85
N HIS A 62 10.58 -10.56 16.14
CA HIS A 62 11.58 -11.63 16.10
C HIS A 62 11.04 -12.84 15.35
N TYR A 63 11.94 -13.64 14.76
CA TYR A 63 11.55 -14.83 14.01
C TYR A 63 10.87 -15.91 14.87
N GLU A 64 11.16 -15.90 16.18
CA GLU A 64 10.60 -16.84 17.17
C GLU A 64 9.25 -16.40 17.74
N ASP A 65 8.76 -15.21 17.36
CA ASP A 65 7.48 -14.72 17.87
C ASP A 65 6.34 -15.67 17.42
N ILE A 66 5.60 -16.17 18.42
CA ILE A 66 4.42 -17.03 18.22
C ILE A 66 3.37 -16.27 17.42
N GLN A 67 2.71 -16.94 16.48
CA GLN A 67 1.68 -16.34 15.64
C GLN A 67 0.30 -16.94 15.90
N PRO A 68 -0.78 -16.15 15.70
CA PRO A 68 -2.14 -16.67 15.69
C PRO A 68 -2.30 -17.77 14.63
N ASN A 69 -3.02 -18.84 14.96
CA ASN A 69 -3.27 -19.94 14.02
C ASN A 69 -4.05 -19.50 12.77
N ARG A 70 -4.83 -18.42 12.85
CA ARG A 70 -5.64 -17.87 11.74
C ARG A 70 -5.01 -16.62 11.11
N VAL A 71 -3.72 -16.37 11.35
CA VAL A 71 -3.02 -15.23 10.77
C VAL A 71 -3.03 -15.33 9.24
N LYS A 72 -3.33 -14.20 8.58
CA LYS A 72 -3.28 -14.06 7.12
C LYS A 72 -2.15 -13.13 6.71
N TYR A 73 -1.91 -12.09 7.50
CA TYR A 73 -0.92 -11.07 7.23
C TYR A 73 0.08 -11.00 8.38
N VAL A 74 1.29 -11.44 8.10
CA VAL A 74 2.44 -11.31 9.00
C VAL A 74 3.35 -10.20 8.46
N HIS A 75 3.45 -9.13 9.25
CA HIS A 75 4.36 -8.01 9.02
C HIS A 75 5.66 -8.24 9.78
N PHE A 76 6.78 -8.19 9.08
CA PHE A 76 8.10 -8.32 9.68
C PHE A 76 9.01 -7.20 9.20
N ILE A 77 9.69 -6.58 10.15
CA ILE A 77 10.58 -5.45 9.92
C ILE A 77 11.93 -5.82 10.52
N THR A 78 12.97 -5.89 9.69
CA THR A 78 14.32 -6.24 10.14
C THR A 78 15.40 -5.62 9.25
N ASP A 79 16.61 -5.58 9.78
CA ASP A 79 17.87 -5.36 9.09
C ASP A 79 18.66 -6.68 8.88
N ASP A 80 18.23 -7.76 9.53
CA ASP A 80 18.75 -9.12 9.32
C ASP A 80 18.30 -9.71 7.98
N THR A 81 19.17 -10.50 7.35
CA THR A 81 18.90 -11.26 6.13
C THR A 81 18.03 -12.49 6.36
N ASN A 82 17.88 -12.94 7.61
CA ASN A 82 17.04 -14.09 7.97
C ASN A 82 15.55 -13.72 8.00
N VAL A 83 14.84 -14.05 6.92
CA VAL A 83 13.40 -13.75 6.78
C VAL A 83 12.59 -15.04 6.91
N PRO A 84 11.66 -15.15 7.87
CA PRO A 84 10.84 -16.35 8.00
C PRO A 84 9.92 -16.59 6.80
N SER A 85 9.75 -17.85 6.42
CA SER A 85 9.02 -18.27 5.22
C SER A 85 7.50 -18.06 5.25
N PHE A 86 6.94 -17.66 6.40
CA PHE A 86 5.52 -17.31 6.55
C PHE A 86 5.26 -15.80 6.44
N VAL A 87 6.30 -14.97 6.34
CA VAL A 87 6.14 -13.50 6.27
C VAL A 87 5.46 -13.11 4.96
N THR A 88 4.45 -12.26 5.04
CA THR A 88 3.70 -11.78 3.87
C THR A 88 4.00 -10.32 3.52
N HIS A 89 4.29 -9.52 4.55
CA HIS A 89 4.58 -8.11 4.45
C HIS A 89 5.96 -7.85 5.03
N PHE A 90 6.96 -7.73 4.16
CA PHE A 90 8.34 -7.60 4.56
C PHE A 90 8.82 -6.16 4.37
N LYS A 91 9.38 -5.58 5.42
CA LYS A 91 10.09 -4.29 5.34
C LYS A 91 11.55 -4.49 5.70
N PHE A 92 12.41 -4.10 4.77
CA PHE A 92 13.85 -4.27 4.89
C PHE A 92 14.56 -2.92 4.91
N TYR A 93 15.32 -2.64 5.98
CA TYR A 93 15.96 -1.34 6.16
C TYR A 93 17.33 -1.24 5.51
N TYR A 94 18.23 -2.20 5.73
CA TYR A 94 19.62 -2.17 5.25
C TYR A 94 20.34 -3.50 5.48
N ALA A 95 20.87 -4.15 4.44
CA ALA A 95 21.71 -5.36 4.52
C ALA A 95 23.22 -5.08 4.42
N GLY A 96 23.63 -3.83 4.20
CA GLY A 96 24.91 -3.57 3.53
C GLY A 96 24.94 -4.23 2.15
N PHE A 97 26.01 -4.97 1.84
CA PHE A 97 26.17 -5.72 0.58
C PHE A 97 25.62 -7.16 0.64
N SER A 98 24.97 -7.56 1.73
CA SER A 98 24.50 -8.92 1.91
C SER A 98 23.29 -9.21 1.01
N VAL A 99 23.28 -10.38 0.38
CA VAL A 99 22.13 -10.86 -0.40
C VAL A 99 21.05 -11.31 0.59
N VAL A 100 19.85 -10.75 0.46
CA VAL A 100 18.68 -11.18 1.25
C VAL A 100 17.81 -12.05 0.37
N GLU A 101 17.61 -13.30 0.78
CA GLU A 101 16.63 -14.17 0.15
C GLU A 101 15.24 -13.81 0.66
N ILE A 102 14.40 -13.27 -0.24
CA ILE A 102 13.03 -12.91 0.09
C ILE A 102 12.14 -14.14 -0.12
N PRO A 103 11.40 -14.60 0.91
CA PRO A 103 10.53 -15.76 0.79
C PRO A 103 9.40 -15.55 -0.23
N LEU A 104 8.98 -16.63 -0.90
CA LEU A 104 7.85 -16.62 -1.86
C LEU A 104 6.48 -16.32 -1.20
N SER A 105 6.38 -16.35 0.12
CA SER A 105 5.20 -15.90 0.85
C SER A 105 5.02 -14.38 0.83
N VAL A 106 6.09 -13.63 0.56
CA VAL A 106 6.08 -12.17 0.58
C VAL A 106 5.32 -11.65 -0.64
N THR A 107 4.23 -10.93 -0.37
CA THR A 107 3.39 -10.27 -1.39
C THR A 107 3.55 -8.75 -1.36
N HIS A 108 3.90 -8.21 -0.20
CA HIS A 108 4.14 -6.79 0.04
C HIS A 108 5.57 -6.58 0.51
N LEU A 109 6.35 -5.87 -0.29
CA LEU A 109 7.77 -5.64 -0.03
C LEU A 109 8.06 -4.15 0.07
N LYS A 110 8.72 -3.72 1.15
CA LYS A 110 9.20 -2.35 1.33
C LYS A 110 10.71 -2.34 1.55
N ILE A 111 11.43 -1.66 0.67
CA ILE A 111 12.88 -1.57 0.68
C ILE A 111 13.28 -0.10 0.86
N THR A 112 14.08 0.23 1.87
CA THR A 112 14.48 1.63 2.13
C THR A 112 15.86 2.03 1.64
N TYR A 113 16.72 1.08 1.28
CA TYR A 113 18.07 1.33 0.76
C TYR A 113 18.29 0.65 -0.59
N TYR A 114 19.47 0.84 -1.17
CA TYR A 114 19.88 0.15 -2.40
C TYR A 114 19.63 -1.36 -2.31
N PHE A 115 18.91 -1.88 -3.29
CA PHE A 115 18.58 -3.30 -3.42
C PHE A 115 18.53 -3.69 -4.88
N ASP A 116 18.97 -4.91 -5.19
CA ASP A 116 18.95 -5.46 -6.54
C ASP A 116 17.55 -6.02 -6.85
N ILE A 117 16.98 -5.60 -7.99
CA ILE A 117 15.67 -6.05 -8.45
C ILE A 117 15.62 -7.55 -8.74
N LEU A 118 16.76 -8.20 -9.00
CA LEU A 118 16.84 -9.64 -9.28
C LEU A 118 16.41 -10.49 -8.08
N ASN A 119 16.53 -9.96 -6.87
CA ASN A 119 16.17 -10.68 -5.65
C ASN A 119 14.69 -10.54 -5.28
N ILE A 120 13.90 -9.80 -6.07
CA ILE A 120 12.47 -9.63 -5.81
C ILE A 120 11.71 -10.82 -6.42
N PRO A 121 11.03 -11.66 -5.60
CA PRO A 121 10.33 -12.82 -6.11
C PRO A 121 9.04 -12.43 -6.83
N HIS A 122 8.59 -13.31 -7.72
CA HIS A 122 7.35 -13.15 -8.49
C HIS A 122 6.07 -13.12 -7.64
N SER A 123 6.14 -13.47 -6.36
CA SER A 123 5.02 -13.35 -5.40
C SER A 123 4.73 -11.90 -5.03
N VAL A 124 5.68 -10.99 -5.20
CA VAL A 124 5.54 -9.58 -4.83
C VAL A 124 4.61 -8.87 -5.81
N THR A 125 3.49 -8.40 -5.28
CA THR A 125 2.48 -7.63 -6.02
C THR A 125 2.47 -6.16 -5.63
N HIS A 126 2.89 -5.86 -4.39
CA HIS A 126 2.97 -4.52 -3.84
C HIS A 126 4.42 -4.21 -3.48
N LEU A 127 5.01 -3.23 -4.14
CA LEU A 127 6.41 -2.89 -3.95
C LEU A 127 6.54 -1.41 -3.56
N THR A 128 7.27 -1.15 -2.48
CA THR A 128 7.68 0.19 -2.07
C THR A 128 9.19 0.30 -2.09
N THR A 129 9.75 1.27 -2.82
CA THR A 129 11.21 1.49 -2.81
C THR A 129 11.56 2.96 -2.65
N PHE A 130 12.75 3.22 -2.09
CA PHE A 130 13.32 4.57 -1.94
C PHE A 130 14.47 4.79 -2.92
N TYR A 131 15.37 3.81 -3.01
CA TYR A 131 16.55 3.87 -3.88
C TYR A 131 16.75 2.48 -4.49
N LEU A 132 16.35 2.28 -5.74
CA LEU A 132 16.66 1.04 -6.46
C LEU A 132 17.98 1.23 -7.21
N ASN A 133 18.93 0.32 -6.98
CA ASN A 133 20.17 0.29 -7.77
C ASN A 133 19.87 -0.40 -9.11
N TYR A 134 20.36 0.19 -10.20
CA TYR A 134 20.19 -0.34 -11.54
C TYR A 134 21.40 -1.18 -11.92
N MET A 135 21.22 -2.49 -12.00
CA MET A 135 22.21 -3.41 -12.57
C MET A 135 21.58 -4.23 -13.72
N ILE A 136 21.75 -3.67 -14.91
CA ILE A 136 21.72 -4.24 -16.28
C ILE A 136 20.45 -4.99 -16.76
N THR A 137 19.68 -4.26 -17.58
CA THR A 137 18.84 -4.63 -18.74
C THR A 137 18.25 -6.04 -18.82
N ASN A 138 16.91 -6.10 -18.80
CA ASN A 138 15.99 -7.20 -19.17
C ASN A 138 15.21 -7.87 -18.02
N HIS A 139 15.54 -7.63 -16.75
CA HIS A 139 14.70 -8.15 -15.67
C HIS A 139 13.42 -7.32 -15.53
N LYS A 140 12.29 -7.92 -15.91
CA LYS A 140 10.96 -7.36 -15.71
C LYS A 140 10.41 -7.86 -14.37
N LEU A 141 9.63 -7.03 -13.70
CA LEU A 141 8.83 -7.43 -12.53
C LEU A 141 7.36 -7.59 -12.97
N PRO A 142 6.98 -8.70 -13.62
CA PRO A 142 5.65 -8.86 -14.21
C PRO A 142 4.54 -9.00 -13.17
N SER A 143 4.87 -9.27 -11.91
CA SER A 143 3.86 -9.49 -10.87
C SER A 143 3.52 -8.22 -10.07
N VAL A 144 4.36 -7.18 -10.14
CA VAL A 144 4.12 -5.94 -9.39
C VAL A 144 2.99 -5.16 -10.05
N THR A 145 1.90 -4.99 -9.33
CA THR A 145 0.70 -4.27 -9.77
C THR A 145 0.55 -2.93 -9.06
N HIS A 146 1.02 -2.84 -7.82
CA HIS A 146 0.99 -1.65 -6.98
C HIS A 146 2.41 -1.22 -6.66
N TYR A 147 2.76 -0.01 -7.04
CA TYR A 147 4.10 0.49 -6.87
C TYR A 147 4.11 1.85 -6.17
N THR A 148 4.89 1.95 -5.09
CA THR A 148 5.12 3.18 -4.35
C THR A 148 6.60 3.55 -4.46
N TYR A 149 6.89 4.70 -5.05
CA TYR A 149 8.25 5.19 -5.21
C TYR A 149 8.50 6.43 -4.36
N ASN A 150 9.49 6.31 -3.48
CA ASN A 150 9.90 7.33 -2.51
C ASN A 150 11.30 7.87 -2.80
N GLY A 151 11.75 7.79 -4.06
CA GLY A 151 13.03 8.33 -4.51
C GLY A 151 12.84 9.48 -5.49
N GLY A 152 13.95 10.13 -5.87
CA GLY A 152 13.95 11.04 -7.02
C GLY A 152 13.61 10.26 -8.29
N CYS A 153 12.77 10.84 -9.18
CA CYS A 153 12.27 10.20 -10.39
C CYS A 153 13.31 9.30 -11.06
N ASN A 154 12.90 8.07 -11.43
CA ASN A 154 13.72 7.24 -12.28
C ASN A 154 12.97 6.75 -13.52
N VAL A 155 13.34 7.30 -14.68
CA VAL A 155 12.72 7.03 -16.00
C VAL A 155 12.72 5.54 -16.32
N TRP A 156 13.83 4.85 -16.05
CA TRP A 156 13.97 3.42 -16.37
C TRP A 156 12.92 2.56 -15.67
N LEU A 157 12.51 2.95 -14.47
CA LEU A 157 11.64 2.16 -13.61
C LEU A 157 10.23 2.03 -14.20
N LEU A 158 9.74 3.09 -14.84
CA LEU A 158 8.43 3.06 -15.51
C LEU A 158 8.44 2.15 -16.75
N GLU A 159 9.57 2.03 -17.43
CA GLU A 159 9.72 1.12 -18.59
C GLU A 159 9.87 -0.35 -18.17
N HIS A 160 10.33 -0.63 -16.95
CA HIS A 160 10.68 -1.97 -16.47
C HIS A 160 9.62 -2.61 -15.55
N LEU A 161 8.48 -1.94 -15.34
CA LEU A 161 7.35 -2.40 -14.53
C LEU A 161 6.11 -2.64 -15.42
N PRO A 162 6.08 -3.73 -16.22
CA PRO A 162 5.10 -3.91 -17.29
C PRO A 162 3.66 -4.19 -16.82
N SER A 163 3.44 -4.40 -15.53
CA SER A 163 2.14 -4.79 -14.97
C SER A 163 1.59 -3.81 -13.95
N VAL A 164 2.31 -2.71 -13.68
CA VAL A 164 1.87 -1.73 -12.69
C VAL A 164 0.61 -1.03 -13.17
N THR A 165 -0.41 -1.07 -12.32
CA THR A 165 -1.71 -0.44 -12.51
C THR A 165 -1.93 0.71 -11.52
N HIS A 166 -1.35 0.62 -10.32
CA HIS A 166 -1.47 1.62 -9.26
C HIS A 166 -0.10 2.17 -8.92
N LEU A 167 0.03 3.50 -8.99
CA LEU A 167 1.29 4.18 -8.80
C LEU A 167 1.17 5.31 -7.78
N ILE A 168 2.08 5.30 -6.81
CA ILE A 168 2.14 6.31 -5.75
C ILE A 168 3.53 6.95 -5.75
N PHE A 169 3.58 8.28 -5.73
CA PHE A 169 4.82 9.06 -5.68
C PHE A 169 4.92 9.87 -4.39
N HIS A 170 5.88 9.57 -3.51
CA HIS A 170 6.03 10.26 -2.22
C HIS A 170 7.04 11.41 -2.22
N ASP A 171 8.03 11.40 -3.10
CA ASP A 171 9.08 12.41 -3.16
C ASP A 171 8.99 13.30 -4.41
N ASN A 172 10.01 14.14 -4.66
CA ASN A 172 10.01 15.13 -5.74
C ASN A 172 9.80 14.49 -7.12
N PHE A 173 8.54 14.51 -7.56
CA PHE A 173 8.08 13.93 -8.82
C PHE A 173 8.33 14.85 -10.03
N ASN A 174 8.74 16.09 -9.81
CA ASN A 174 8.78 17.10 -10.88
C ASN A 174 9.68 16.69 -12.05
N SER A 175 10.74 15.92 -11.81
CA SER A 175 11.65 15.43 -12.86
C SER A 175 11.07 14.30 -13.72
N CYS A 176 9.98 13.64 -13.30
CA CYS A 176 9.33 12.56 -14.05
C CYS A 176 8.31 13.05 -15.08
N LEU A 177 7.92 14.32 -15.05
CA LEU A 177 6.87 14.86 -15.93
C LEU A 177 7.26 14.85 -17.42
N PHE A 178 8.53 14.63 -17.73
CA PHE A 178 9.05 14.53 -19.10
C PHE A 178 9.06 13.09 -19.64
N VAL A 179 8.67 12.12 -18.82
CA VAL A 179 8.64 10.69 -19.19
C VAL A 179 7.23 10.29 -19.59
N LYS A 180 7.10 9.47 -20.63
CA LYS A 180 5.80 8.92 -21.00
C LYS A 180 5.32 7.92 -19.95
N MET A 181 4.13 8.15 -19.41
CA MET A 181 3.51 7.22 -18.47
C MET A 181 3.14 5.88 -19.16
N PRO A 182 3.46 4.73 -18.55
CA PRO A 182 3.01 3.41 -19.02
C PRO A 182 1.49 3.33 -19.25
N GLN A 183 1.08 2.64 -20.31
CA GLN A 183 -0.34 2.45 -20.67
C GLN A 183 -1.08 1.47 -19.75
N THR A 184 -0.37 0.83 -18.83
CA THR A 184 -0.94 -0.12 -17.85
C THR A 184 -1.47 0.59 -16.61
N ILE A 185 -1.02 1.82 -16.35
CA ILE A 185 -1.36 2.58 -15.15
C ILE A 185 -2.77 3.13 -15.27
N THR A 186 -3.57 2.81 -14.26
CA THR A 186 -4.98 3.21 -14.13
C THR A 186 -5.21 4.14 -12.94
N HIS A 187 -4.39 4.05 -11.89
CA HIS A 187 -4.52 4.84 -10.66
C HIS A 187 -3.22 5.54 -10.31
N ILE A 188 -3.27 6.85 -10.06
CA ILE A 188 -2.10 7.63 -9.63
C ILE A 188 -2.44 8.42 -8.36
N THR A 189 -1.54 8.36 -7.38
CA THR A 189 -1.56 9.22 -6.19
C THR A 189 -0.29 10.05 -6.12
N PHE A 190 -0.47 11.38 -6.08
CA PHE A 190 0.60 12.34 -5.84
C PHE A 190 0.71 12.69 -4.35
N ASN A 191 1.93 13.00 -3.89
CA ASN A 191 2.16 13.44 -2.51
C ASN A 191 1.67 14.85 -2.22
N ASP A 192 1.66 15.19 -0.92
CA ASP A 192 1.21 16.47 -0.40
C ASP A 192 2.00 17.69 -0.89
N LYS A 193 3.25 17.50 -1.31
CA LYS A 193 4.10 18.59 -1.81
C LYS A 193 3.96 18.80 -3.31
N PHE A 194 3.30 17.90 -4.04
CA PHE A 194 3.16 17.99 -5.48
C PHE A 194 2.27 19.18 -5.88
N ASN A 195 2.84 20.13 -6.62
CA ASN A 195 2.13 21.33 -7.07
C ASN A 195 2.63 21.81 -8.44
N THR A 196 2.86 20.86 -9.35
CA THR A 196 3.36 21.11 -10.71
C THR A 196 2.28 20.79 -11.73
N SER A 197 2.28 21.50 -12.86
CA SER A 197 1.33 21.18 -13.94
C SER A 197 1.58 19.76 -14.45
N ILE A 198 0.51 19.06 -14.81
CA ILE A 198 0.51 17.70 -15.34
C ILE A 198 0.07 17.64 -16.81
N ASP A 199 0.11 18.78 -17.50
CA ASP A 199 -0.31 18.90 -18.90
C ASP A 199 0.41 17.86 -19.77
N SER A 200 -0.38 17.07 -20.52
CA SER A 200 0.11 16.01 -21.41
C SER A 200 0.87 14.86 -20.75
N PHE A 201 0.97 14.82 -19.42
CA PHE A 201 1.68 13.76 -18.71
C PHE A 201 0.81 12.52 -18.45
N ILE A 202 -0.48 12.73 -18.16
CA ILE A 202 -1.40 11.66 -17.81
C ILE A 202 -1.80 10.84 -19.05
N SER A 203 -1.48 9.55 -19.03
CA SER A 203 -1.84 8.60 -20.08
C SER A 203 -3.37 8.42 -20.18
N PRO A 204 -3.93 8.16 -21.38
CA PRO A 204 -5.34 7.81 -21.57
C PRO A 204 -5.79 6.55 -20.82
N SER A 205 -4.88 5.72 -20.33
CA SER A 205 -5.21 4.55 -19.50
C SER A 205 -5.66 4.91 -18.07
N VAL A 206 -5.37 6.12 -17.60
CA VAL A 206 -5.62 6.53 -16.22
C VAL A 206 -7.10 6.82 -16.00
N THR A 207 -7.66 6.26 -14.93
CA THR A 207 -9.07 6.41 -14.53
C THR A 207 -9.22 7.11 -13.18
N HIS A 208 -8.25 6.99 -12.29
CA HIS A 208 -8.32 7.58 -10.95
C HIS A 208 -7.08 8.41 -10.65
N LEU A 209 -7.30 9.64 -10.19
CA LEU A 209 -6.25 10.56 -9.78
C LEU A 209 -6.50 11.05 -8.36
N ARG A 210 -5.43 11.10 -7.57
CA ARG A 210 -5.44 11.73 -6.27
C ARG A 210 -4.29 12.71 -6.13
N PHE A 211 -4.63 13.94 -5.76
CA PHE A 211 -3.67 14.99 -5.50
C PHE A 211 -3.52 15.22 -4.00
N GLY A 212 -2.31 15.61 -3.60
CA GLY A 212 -1.99 15.93 -2.21
C GLY A 212 -2.33 17.38 -1.83
N ALA A 213 -2.14 17.71 -0.55
CA ALA A 213 -2.63 18.94 0.09
C ALA A 213 -2.25 20.27 -0.60
N ASN A 214 -1.08 20.37 -1.23
CA ASN A 214 -0.59 21.62 -1.83
C ASN A 214 -0.96 21.80 -3.31
N PHE A 215 -1.60 20.82 -3.95
CA PHE A 215 -1.87 20.88 -5.38
C PHE A 215 -2.91 21.97 -5.69
N ASN A 216 -2.53 22.92 -6.55
CA ASN A 216 -3.39 24.01 -6.97
C ASN A 216 -3.06 24.48 -8.40
N LYS A 217 -3.04 23.53 -9.34
CA LYS A 217 -2.80 23.76 -10.79
C LYS A 217 -4.02 23.31 -11.59
N SER A 218 -4.18 23.84 -12.81
CA SER A 218 -5.30 23.42 -13.67
C SER A 218 -5.25 21.91 -13.97
N ILE A 219 -6.45 21.34 -14.13
CA ILE A 219 -6.68 19.93 -14.50
C ILE A 219 -7.49 19.80 -15.79
N ASP A 220 -7.61 20.89 -16.57
CA ASP A 220 -8.49 20.92 -17.75
C ASP A 220 -8.01 20.00 -18.90
N ASN A 221 -6.72 19.64 -18.89
CA ASN A 221 -6.08 18.79 -19.91
C ASN A 221 -6.04 17.30 -19.55
N LEU A 222 -6.88 16.86 -18.59
CA LEU A 222 -6.99 15.44 -18.24
C LEU A 222 -7.70 14.63 -19.34
N PRO A 223 -7.34 13.34 -19.52
CA PRO A 223 -8.00 12.49 -20.51
C PRO A 223 -9.45 12.19 -20.13
N GLU A 224 -10.28 11.90 -21.13
CA GLU A 224 -11.71 11.63 -20.93
C GLU A 224 -11.99 10.38 -20.09
N THR A 225 -11.03 9.45 -20.06
CA THR A 225 -11.06 8.18 -19.33
C THR A 225 -11.04 8.32 -17.81
N ILE A 226 -10.75 9.52 -17.28
CA ILE A 226 -10.82 9.79 -15.86
C ILE A 226 -12.25 9.57 -15.37
N VAL A 227 -12.40 8.80 -14.30
CA VAL A 227 -13.65 8.49 -13.60
C VAL A 227 -13.71 9.26 -12.28
N GLN A 228 -12.59 9.37 -11.57
CA GLN A 228 -12.53 10.00 -10.24
C GLN A 228 -11.28 10.85 -10.08
N ILE A 229 -11.45 12.01 -9.46
CA ILE A 229 -10.38 12.95 -9.12
C ILE A 229 -10.54 13.38 -7.67
N GLU A 230 -9.61 13.00 -6.81
CA GLU A 230 -9.51 13.48 -5.44
C GLU A 230 -8.65 14.75 -5.38
N LEU A 231 -9.25 15.86 -4.95
CA LEU A 231 -8.58 17.15 -4.78
C LEU A 231 -8.58 17.57 -3.31
N PRO A 232 -7.55 18.32 -2.87
CA PRO A 232 -7.54 18.88 -1.52
C PRO A 232 -8.61 19.98 -1.37
N ALA A 233 -9.12 20.18 -0.16
CA ALA A 233 -10.05 21.25 0.18
C ALA A 233 -9.52 22.65 -0.18
N THR A 234 -8.21 22.82 -0.22
CA THR A 234 -7.51 24.07 -0.57
C THR A 234 -7.49 24.39 -2.06
N TYR A 235 -7.86 23.44 -2.94
CA TYR A 235 -7.82 23.65 -4.39
C TYR A 235 -8.85 24.70 -4.83
N ASN A 236 -8.38 25.77 -5.46
CA ASN A 236 -9.16 26.98 -5.77
C ASN A 236 -9.20 27.35 -7.26
N ILE A 237 -8.59 26.55 -8.13
CA ILE A 237 -8.64 26.78 -9.57
C ILE A 237 -10.02 26.39 -10.12
N LYS A 238 -10.52 27.13 -11.11
CA LYS A 238 -11.78 26.81 -11.80
C LYS A 238 -11.69 25.41 -12.41
N ILE A 239 -12.76 24.63 -12.26
CA ILE A 239 -12.88 23.28 -12.82
C ILE A 239 -13.80 23.37 -14.03
N ARG A 240 -13.38 22.84 -15.18
CA ARG A 240 -14.25 22.68 -16.36
C ARG A 240 -15.47 21.83 -16.02
N GLU A 241 -16.64 22.23 -16.51
CA GLU A 241 -17.94 21.60 -16.20
C GLU A 241 -17.96 20.07 -16.33
N GLY A 242 -17.35 19.53 -17.40
CA GLY A 242 -17.29 18.09 -17.65
C GLY A 242 -16.49 17.26 -16.63
N LEU A 243 -15.74 17.90 -15.73
CA LEU A 243 -14.99 17.22 -14.67
C LEU A 243 -15.69 17.31 -13.31
N ILE A 244 -16.64 18.23 -13.12
CA ILE A 244 -17.23 18.52 -11.79
C ILE A 244 -17.82 17.27 -11.14
N SER A 245 -18.53 16.44 -11.92
CA SER A 245 -19.16 15.20 -11.43
C SER A 245 -18.16 14.11 -11.00
N LYS A 246 -16.89 14.24 -11.37
CA LYS A 246 -15.81 13.28 -11.09
C LYS A 246 -15.02 13.66 -9.83
N ILE A 247 -15.29 14.82 -9.22
CA ILE A 247 -14.48 15.38 -8.13
C ILE A 247 -14.94 14.87 -6.77
N ILE A 248 -13.98 14.41 -5.98
CA ILE A 248 -14.13 14.19 -4.54
C ILE A 248 -13.23 15.18 -3.81
N ARG A 249 -13.80 15.92 -2.86
CA ARG A 249 -13.07 16.87 -2.00
C ARG A 249 -12.69 16.22 -0.68
N ARG A 250 -11.49 16.52 -0.20
CA ARG A 250 -10.92 15.99 1.05
C ARG A 250 -10.39 17.08 1.96
#